data_AF-A0A662IMM1-F1
#
_entry.id   AF-A0A662IMM1-F1
#
_cell.length_a   1.000
_cell.length_b   1.000
_cell.length_c   1.000
_cell.angle_alpha   90.00
_cell.angle_beta   90.00
_cell.angle_gamma   90.00
#
_symmetry.space_group_name_H-M   'P 1'
#
loop_
_entity.id
_entity.type
_entity.pdbx_description
1 polymer ?
#
loop_
_entity_poly.entity_id
_entity_poly.type
_entity_poly.pdbx_seq_one_letter_code
_entity_poly.pdbx_strand_id
1 'polypeptide(L)' 'MHHANRDLAEKWAKYDEEAREIRKRHANWSFIESQPPRIREALKLYIETGDVRLASKIAGLKLEEFIMLYKKAGIPTI' A
#
# COMPACT_ATOMS: atom_id res chain seq x y z
N MET A 1 33.17 11.01 -6.10
CA MET A 1 32.42 9.77 -5.76
C MET A 1 31.06 10.09 -5.10
N HIS A 2 30.28 11.07 -5.60
CA HIS A 2 28.99 11.47 -5.02
C HIS A 2 27.77 11.28 -5.94
N HIS A 3 27.96 10.86 -7.20
CA HIS A 3 26.86 10.74 -8.16
C HIS A 3 26.07 9.42 -8.04
N ALA A 4 26.75 8.30 -7.72
CA ALA A 4 26.13 6.98 -7.68
C ALA A 4 25.00 6.81 -6.66
N ASN A 5 25.04 7.54 -5.53
CA ASN A 5 23.96 7.49 -4.52
C ASN A 5 22.71 8.26 -4.96
N ARG A 6 22.87 9.31 -5.77
CA ARG A 6 21.75 10.12 -6.25
C ARG A 6 20.95 9.38 -7.32
N ASP A 7 21.64 8.80 -8.29
CA ASP A 7 21.02 8.03 -9.37
C ASP A 7 20.26 6.80 -8.83
N LEU A 8 20.81 6.17 -7.79
CA LEU A 8 20.15 5.04 -7.12
C LEU A 8 18.87 5.50 -6.39
N ALA A 9 18.93 6.59 -5.62
CA ALA A 9 17.77 7.13 -4.91
C ALA A 9 16.63 7.55 -5.86
N GLU A 10 16.96 8.21 -6.98
CA GLU A 10 15.99 8.59 -8.00
C GLU A 10 15.33 7.35 -8.63
N LYS A 11 16.10 6.29 -8.87
CA LYS A 11 15.58 5.03 -9.38
C LYS A 11 14.61 4.35 -8.40
N TRP A 12 14.96 4.28 -7.11
CA TRP A 12 14.06 3.72 -6.08
C TRP A 12 12.79 4.55 -5.92
N ALA A 13 12.89 5.88 -5.91
CA ALA A 13 11.73 6.75 -5.86
C ALA A 13 10.77 6.52 -7.03
N LYS A 14 11.30 6.28 -8.24
CA LYS A 14 10.49 5.94 -9.40
C LYS A 14 9.80 4.58 -9.25
N TYR A 15 10.48 3.57 -8.73
CA TYR A 15 9.87 2.27 -8.47
C TYR A 15 8.76 2.36 -7.42
N ASP A 16 8.97 3.12 -6.34
CA ASP A 16 7.96 3.33 -5.30
C ASP A 16 6.72 4.05 -5.86
N GLU A 17 6.93 5.03 -6.75
CA GLU A 17 5.86 5.72 -7.49
C GLU A 17 5.06 4.78 -8.38
N GLU A 18 5.76 4.02 -9.23
CA GLU A 18 5.13 3.03 -10.10
C GLU A 18 4.36 1.98 -9.30
N ALA A 19 4.93 1.55 -8.18
CA ALA A 19 4.32 0.60 -7.28
C ALA A 19 3.00 1.13 -6.69
N ARG A 20 3.04 2.35 -6.14
CA ARG A 20 1.85 3.02 -5.60
C ARG A 20 0.76 3.19 -6.65
N GLU A 21 1.11 3.60 -7.87
CA GLU A 21 0.14 3.75 -8.96
C GLU A 21 -0.44 2.41 -9.43
N ILE A 22 0.33 1.33 -9.38
CA ILE A 22 -0.19 -0.03 -9.62
C ILE A 22 -1.22 -0.40 -8.53
N ARG A 23 -0.88 -0.22 -7.25
CA ARG A 23 -1.82 -0.51 -6.14
C ARG A 23 -3.10 0.29 -6.27
N LYS A 24 -2.98 1.59 -6.56
CA LYS A 24 -4.09 2.53 -6.71
C LYS A 24 -5.02 2.17 -7.86
N ARG A 25 -4.48 1.81 -9.03
CA ARG A 25 -5.27 1.45 -10.22
C ARG A 25 -6.05 0.14 -10.07
N HIS A 26 -5.48 -0.84 -9.38
CA HIS A 26 -6.10 -2.16 -9.22
C HIS A 26 -7.04 -2.24 -8.01
N ALA A 27 -6.86 -1.36 -7.03
CA ALA A 27 -7.69 -1.31 -5.84
C ALA A 27 -9.19 -1.20 -6.17
N ASN A 28 -10.00 -2.05 -5.55
CA ASN A 28 -11.44 -1.95 -5.55
C ASN A 28 -11.88 -0.82 -4.60
N TRP A 29 -11.90 0.40 -5.11
CA TRP A 29 -12.28 1.59 -4.35
C TRP A 29 -13.70 1.50 -3.75
N SER A 30 -14.66 0.87 -4.44
CA SER A 30 -16.01 0.69 -3.89
C SER A 30 -16.03 -0.20 -2.64
N PHE A 31 -15.23 -1.27 -2.63
CA PHE A 31 -15.05 -2.11 -1.46
C PHE A 31 -14.34 -1.35 -0.34
N ILE A 32 -13.28 -0.59 -0.65
CA ILE A 32 -12.51 0.18 0.33
C ILE A 32 -13.39 1.25 0.99
N GLU A 33 -14.13 2.02 0.20
CA GLU A 33 -14.98 3.11 0.70
C GLU A 33 -16.16 2.61 1.54
N SER A 34 -16.62 1.38 1.31
CA SER A 34 -17.67 0.74 2.13
C SER A 34 -17.17 0.16 3.46
N GLN A 35 -15.85 0.12 3.70
CA GLN A 35 -15.32 -0.39 4.97
C GLN A 35 -15.52 0.61 6.13
N PRO A 36 -15.52 0.13 7.38
CA PRO A 36 -15.48 1.00 8.56
C PRO A 36 -14.30 1.99 8.47
N PRO A 37 -14.43 3.23 8.98
CA PRO A 37 -13.45 4.29 8.78
C PRO A 37 -12.00 3.87 9.05
N ARG A 38 -11.75 3.15 10.16
CA ARG A 38 -10.41 2.68 10.53
C ARG A 38 -9.80 1.70 9.50
N ILE A 39 -10.61 0.79 8.98
CA ILE A 39 -10.19 -0.19 7.98
C ILE A 39 -9.96 0.49 6.63
N ARG A 40 -10.87 1.39 6.25
CA ARG A 40 -10.75 2.18 5.03
C ARG A 40 -9.44 2.97 4.99
N GLU A 41 -9.13 3.70 6.05
CA GLU A 41 -7.90 4.49 6.13
C GLU A 41 -6.64 3.59 6.16
N ALA A 42 -6.70 2.42 6.79
CA ALA A 42 -5.61 1.45 6.75
C ALA A 42 -5.35 0.90 5.32
N LEU A 43 -6.41 0.60 4.56
CA LEU A 43 -6.28 0.15 3.17
C LEU A 43 -5.72 1.26 2.27
N LYS A 44 -6.17 2.51 2.45
CA LYS A 44 -5.61 3.68 1.74
C LYS A 44 -4.14 3.87 2.05
N LEU A 45 -3.74 3.73 3.31
CA LEU A 45 -2.34 3.81 3.72
C LEU A 45 -1.50 2.71 3.07
N TYR A 46 -2.01 1.48 2.98
CA TYR A 46 -1.32 0.39 2.30
C TYR A 46 -1.14 0.66 0.80
N ILE A 47 -2.15 1.24 0.14
CA ILE A 47 -2.03 1.68 -1.26
C ILE A 47 -0.89 2.70 -1.39
N GLU A 48 -0.87 3.69 -0.50
CA GLU A 48 0.10 4.79 -0.56
C GLU A 48 1.53 4.30 -0.30
N THR A 49 1.72 3.49 0.74
CA THR A 49 3.06 3.20 1.30
C THR A 49 3.58 1.80 0.98
N GLY A 50 2.69 0.85 0.67
CA GLY A 50 3.06 -0.57 0.60
C GLY A 50 3.43 -1.21 1.95
N ASP A 51 3.38 -0.47 3.07
CA ASP A 51 3.75 -1.00 4.38
C ASP A 51 2.57 -1.77 5.01
N VAL A 52 2.57 -3.08 4.77
CA VAL A 52 1.54 -3.99 5.28
C VAL A 52 1.52 -4.05 6.82
N ARG A 53 2.66 -3.90 7.49
CA ARG A 53 2.76 -4.03 8.95
C ARG A 53 2.22 -2.78 9.65
N LEU A 54 2.57 -1.61 9.13
CA LEU A 54 2.02 -0.35 9.61
C LEU A 54 0.50 -0.30 9.38
N ALA A 55 0.06 -0.67 8.17
CA ALA A 55 -1.34 -0.68 7.82
C ALA A 55 -2.15 -1.68 8.67
N SER A 56 -1.64 -2.90 8.92
CA SER A 56 -2.32 -3.88 9.77
C SER A 56 -2.45 -3.39 11.22
N LYS A 57 -1.40 -2.74 11.74
CA LYS A 57 -1.41 -2.14 13.09
C LYS A 57 -2.46 -1.03 13.19
N ILE A 58 -2.54 -0.16 12.18
CA ILE A 58 -3.55 0.91 12.13
C ILE A 58 -4.95 0.33 11.98
N ALA A 59 -5.14 -0.72 11.17
CA ALA A 59 -6.40 -1.44 11.06
C ALA A 59 -6.84 -2.07 12.39
N GLY A 60 -5.89 -2.37 13.29
CA GLY A 60 -6.14 -3.10 14.53
C GLY A 60 -6.38 -4.59 14.29
N LEU A 61 -5.83 -5.11 13.20
CA LEU A 61 -5.97 -6.50 12.78
C LEU A 61 -4.63 -7.24 12.92
N LYS A 62 -4.69 -8.56 13.05
CA LYS A 62 -3.51 -9.39 12.83
C LYS A 62 -3.04 -9.24 11.39
N LEU A 63 -1.75 -9.52 11.18
CA LEU A 63 -1.16 -9.41 9.85
C LEU A 63 -1.87 -10.32 8.84
N GLU A 64 -2.20 -11.56 9.19
CA GLU A 64 -2.89 -12.48 8.28
C GLU A 64 -4.30 -11.97 7.91
N GLU A 65 -5.03 -11.40 8.87
CA GLU A 65 -6.36 -10.83 8.67
C GLU A 65 -6.31 -9.63 7.71
N PHE A 66 -5.34 -8.74 7.90
CA PHE A 66 -5.15 -7.61 7.00
C PHE A 66 -4.71 -8.06 5.60
N ILE A 67 -3.91 -9.11 5.49
CA ILE A 67 -3.53 -9.69 4.19
C ILE A 67 -4.76 -10.19 3.42
N MET A 68 -5.64 -10.94 4.09
CA MET A 68 -6.89 -11.39 3.48
C MET A 68 -7.76 -10.20 3.04
N LEU A 69 -7.80 -9.14 3.85
CA LEU A 69 -8.59 -7.96 3.59
C LEU A 69 -8.11 -7.15 2.39
N TYR A 70 -6.81 -6.83 2.29
CA TYR A 70 -6.31 -6.05 1.15
C TYR A 70 -6.38 -6.85 -0.16
N LYS A 71 -6.21 -8.18 -0.09
CA LYS A 71 -6.42 -9.06 -1.24
C LYS A 71 -7.88 -9.02 -1.71
N LYS A 72 -8.84 -9.04 -0.78
CA LYS A 72 -10.27 -8.85 -1.10
C LYS A 72 -10.55 -7.46 -1.67
N ALA A 73 -9.79 -6.46 -1.24
CA ALA A 73 -9.82 -5.11 -1.80
C ALA A 73 -9.12 -5.01 -3.17
N GLY A 74 -8.61 -6.10 -3.75
CA GLY A 74 -7.96 -6.10 -5.06
C GLY A 74 -6.60 -5.42 -5.11
N ILE A 75 -5.97 -5.14 -3.96
CA ILE A 75 -4.69 -4.45 -3.90
C ILE A 75 -3.56 -5.48 -4.15
N PRO A 76 -2.75 -5.35 -5.22
CA PRO A 76 -1.66 -6.27 -5.51
C PRO A 76 -0.50 -6.13 -4.51
N THR A 77 0.26 -7.22 -4.33
CA THR A 77 1.53 -7.22 -3.58
C THR A 77 2.67 -7.00 -4.55
N ILE A 78 3.25 -5.80 -4.53
CA ILE A 78 4.28 -5.31 -5.45
C ILE A 78 5.12 -4.25 -4.74
#